data_AF-A0A1J4KR30-F1
#
_entry.id   AF-A0A1J4KR30-F1
#
_cell.length_a   1.000
_cell.length_b   1.000
_cell.length_c   1.000
_cell.angle_alpha   90.00
_cell.angle_beta   90.00
_cell.angle_gamma   90.00
#
_symmetry.space_group_name_H-M   'P 1'
#
loop_
_entity.id
_entity.type
_entity.pdbx_description
1 polymer ?
#
loop_
_entity_poly.entity_id
_entity_poly.type
_entity_poly.pdbx_seq_one_letter_code
_entity_poly.pdbx_strand_id
1 'polypeptide(L)'
;MSDLDNSPVGSDADLNEAIKIVLATNGFEANDPEIINLVEIAIRKKLELITANVNFYAKMGQDNSENKFLQLSDLKQALNEEKIKIDRPEFILQQSQTKNTSRRKPK
;
A
#
# COMPACT_ATOMS: atom_id res chain seq x y z
N MET A 1 -16.49 5.33 -2.94
CA MET A 1 -16.25 4.95 -1.53
C MET A 1 -16.34 3.44 -1.52
N SER A 2 -15.21 2.76 -1.38
CA SER A 2 -15.09 1.31 -1.55
C SER A 2 -15.87 0.56 -0.46
N ASP A 3 -16.56 -0.51 -0.84
CA ASP A 3 -17.50 -1.30 -0.02
C ASP A 3 -16.91 -1.92 1.27
N LEU A 4 -15.60 -1.80 1.50
CA LEU A 4 -14.94 -2.21 2.75
C LEU A 4 -15.48 -1.48 3.99
N ASP A 5 -15.96 -0.25 3.83
CA ASP A 5 -16.37 0.59 4.96
C ASP A 5 -17.76 0.24 5.53
N ASN A 6 -18.57 -0.56 4.80
CA ASN A 6 -19.95 -0.88 5.21
C ASN A 6 -20.18 -2.34 5.62
N SER A 7 -19.22 -3.24 5.39
CA SER A 7 -19.37 -4.64 5.84
C SER A 7 -19.16 -4.74 7.36
N PRO A 8 -20.08 -5.37 8.11
CA PRO A 8 -19.92 -5.59 9.55
C PRO A 8 -18.59 -6.28 9.89
N VAL A 9 -18.01 -5.95 11.05
CA VAL A 9 -16.81 -6.65 11.55
C VAL A 9 -17.11 -8.15 11.67
N GLY A 10 -16.18 -8.98 11.20
CA GLY A 10 -16.26 -10.43 11.19
C GLY A 10 -17.11 -11.00 10.05
N SER A 11 -17.72 -10.18 9.19
CA SER A 11 -18.58 -10.67 8.10
C SER A 11 -17.82 -11.13 6.85
N ASP A 12 -16.58 -10.68 6.67
CA ASP A 12 -15.74 -11.04 5.52
C ASP A 12 -14.95 -12.31 5.81
N ALA A 13 -15.38 -13.43 5.19
CA ALA A 13 -14.75 -14.73 5.38
C ALA A 13 -13.30 -14.77 4.87
N ASP A 14 -13.00 -14.08 3.76
CA ASP A 14 -11.68 -14.06 3.15
C ASP A 14 -10.70 -13.26 4.02
N LEU A 15 -11.15 -12.11 4.56
CA LEU A 15 -10.36 -11.32 5.49
C LEU A 15 -10.11 -12.07 6.81
N ASN A 16 -11.12 -12.74 7.34
CA ASN A 16 -10.99 -13.55 8.55
C ASN A 16 -9.98 -14.69 8.36
N GLU A 17 -10.00 -15.37 7.21
CA GLU A 17 -9.04 -16.42 6.88
C GLU A 17 -7.62 -15.85 6.74
N ALA A 18 -7.46 -14.71 6.07
CA ALA A 18 -6.17 -14.03 5.97
C ALA A 18 -5.59 -13.66 7.35
N ILE A 19 -6.42 -13.15 8.27
CA ILE A 19 -6.03 -12.86 9.65
C ILE A 19 -5.52 -14.12 10.35
N LYS A 20 -6.26 -15.24 10.24
CA LYS A 20 -5.84 -16.53 10.83
C LYS A 20 -4.50 -17.00 10.29
N ILE A 21 -4.29 -16.92 8.97
CA ILE A 21 -3.03 -17.32 8.33
C ILE A 21 -1.87 -16.45 8.82
N VAL A 22 -2.05 -15.14 8.88
CA VAL A 22 -1.01 -14.21 9.36
C VAL A 22 -0.67 -14.47 10.83
N LEU A 23 -1.65 -14.73 11.68
CA LEU A 23 -1.40 -15.07 13.08
C LEU A 23 -0.68 -16.42 13.22
N ALA A 24 -1.12 -17.45 12.47
CA ALA A 24 -0.53 -18.78 12.49
C ALA A 24 0.93 -18.78 12.03
N THR A 25 1.27 -18.00 10.99
CA THR A 25 2.66 -17.86 10.52
C THR A 25 3.59 -17.22 11.56
N ASN A 26 3.03 -16.47 12.52
CA ASN A 26 3.76 -15.90 13.66
C ASN A 26 3.65 -16.76 14.94
N GLY A 27 3.11 -17.98 14.84
CA GLY A 27 3.00 -18.93 15.96
C GLY A 27 1.78 -18.72 16.86
N PHE A 28 0.79 -17.94 16.44
CA PHE A 28 -0.45 -17.72 17.19
C PHE A 28 -1.62 -18.47 16.56
N GLU A 29 -2.34 -19.27 17.35
CA GLU A 29 -3.60 -19.88 16.93
C GLU A 29 -4.78 -18.98 17.29
N ALA A 30 -5.52 -18.51 16.28
CA ALA A 30 -6.70 -17.65 16.46
C ALA A 30 -7.97 -18.40 16.05
N ASN A 31 -8.49 -19.21 16.97
CA ASN A 31 -9.75 -19.94 16.79
C ASN A 31 -10.95 -19.17 17.35
N ASP A 32 -10.70 -18.19 18.22
CA ASP A 32 -11.72 -17.34 18.83
C ASP A 32 -12.17 -16.24 17.84
N PRO A 33 -13.47 -16.19 17.45
CA PRO A 33 -14.02 -15.13 16.62
C PRO A 33 -13.81 -13.73 17.20
N GLU A 34 -13.76 -13.57 18.52
CA GLU A 34 -13.54 -12.26 19.14
C GLU A 34 -12.15 -11.70 18.84
N ILE A 35 -11.12 -12.56 18.86
CA ILE A 35 -9.74 -12.17 18.51
C ILE A 35 -9.68 -11.72 17.05
N ILE A 36 -10.34 -12.44 16.15
CA ILE A 36 -10.38 -12.09 14.73
C ILE A 36 -11.03 -10.73 14.52
N ASN A 37 -12.16 -10.48 15.20
CA ASN A 37 -12.87 -9.20 15.15
C ASN A 37 -11.99 -8.04 15.67
N LEU A 38 -11.26 -8.25 16.77
CA LEU A 38 -10.36 -7.24 17.33
C LEU A 38 -9.21 -6.91 16.37
N VAL A 39 -8.63 -7.92 15.74
CA VAL A 39 -7.57 -7.75 14.75
C VAL A 39 -8.10 -7.04 13.51
N GLU A 40 -9.30 -7.39 13.04
CA GLU A 40 -9.95 -6.71 11.93
C GLU A 40 -10.18 -5.22 12.24
N ILE A 41 -10.70 -4.89 13.43
CA ILE A 41 -10.88 -3.50 13.88
C ILE A 41 -9.53 -2.77 13.87
N ALA A 42 -8.46 -3.41 14.34
CA ALA A 42 -7.14 -2.80 14.36
C ALA A 42 -6.61 -2.54 12.94
N ILE A 43 -6.82 -3.47 12.01
CA ILE A 43 -6.45 -3.32 10.59
C ILE A 43 -7.22 -2.16 9.96
N ARG A 44 -8.55 -2.11 10.14
CA ARG A 44 -9.40 -1.04 9.60
C ARG A 44 -8.95 0.34 10.10
N LYS A 45 -8.75 0.51 11.41
CA LYS A 45 -8.24 1.76 12.00
C LYS A 45 -6.88 2.17 11.44
N LYS A 46 -5.99 1.20 11.20
CA LYS A 46 -4.68 1.49 10.62
C LYS A 46 -4.79 1.95 9.16
N LEU A 47 -5.67 1.31 8.38
CA LEU A 47 -5.93 1.70 7.00
C LEU A 47 -6.60 3.08 6.89
N GLU A 48 -7.53 3.40 7.78
CA GLU A 48 -8.13 4.73 7.89
C GLU A 48 -7.07 5.81 8.13
N LEU A 49 -6.15 5.56 9.07
CA LEU A 49 -5.04 6.47 9.38
C LEU A 49 -4.13 6.69 8.15
N ILE A 50 -3.71 5.61 7.49
CA ILE A 50 -2.89 5.70 6.29
C ILE A 50 -3.63 6.47 5.19
N THR A 51 -4.92 6.20 5.00
CA THR A 51 -5.75 6.87 3.98
C THR A 51 -5.93 8.36 4.28
N ALA A 52 -6.08 8.74 5.55
CA ALA A 52 -6.13 10.13 5.98
C ALA A 52 -4.82 10.86 5.67
N ASN A 53 -3.68 10.25 5.97
CA ASN A 53 -2.36 10.82 5.66
C ASN A 53 -2.16 10.95 4.15
N VAL A 54 -2.53 9.94 3.37
CA VAL A 54 -2.53 9.99 1.90
C VAL A 54 -3.36 11.16 1.38
N ASN A 55 -4.58 11.35 1.88
CA ASN A 55 -5.45 12.46 1.45
C ASN A 55 -4.86 13.83 1.82
N PHE A 56 -4.12 13.92 2.93
CA PHE A 56 -3.38 15.12 3.30
C PHE A 56 -2.28 15.43 2.28
N TYR A 57 -1.43 14.46 1.95
CA TYR A 57 -0.33 14.63 0.98
C TYR A 57 -0.82 14.88 -0.45
N ALA A 58 -1.86 14.16 -0.90
CA ALA A 58 -2.46 14.35 -2.22
C ALA A 58 -3.02 15.78 -2.40
N LYS A 59 -3.53 16.42 -1.33
CA LYS A 59 -3.99 17.83 -1.36
C LYS A 59 -2.86 18.84 -1.50
N MET A 60 -1.63 18.50 -1.10
CA MET A 60 -0.48 19.40 -1.24
C MET A 60 0.08 19.40 -2.67
N GLY A 61 -0.14 18.33 -3.44
CA GLY A 61 0.45 18.14 -4.77
C GLY A 61 -0.49 18.27 -5.97
N GLN A 62 -1.82 18.27 -5.79
CA GLN A 62 -2.79 18.33 -6.89
C GLN A 62 -3.69 19.58 -6.81
N ASP A 63 -3.81 20.26 -7.95
CA ASP A 63 -4.87 21.24 -8.20
C ASP A 63 -6.24 20.60 -7.94
N ASN A 64 -7.21 21.40 -7.45
CA ASN A 64 -8.58 21.04 -7.04
C ASN A 64 -9.42 20.36 -8.15
N SER A 65 -8.99 19.18 -8.59
CA SER A 65 -9.70 18.32 -9.52
C SER A 65 -10.59 17.37 -8.72
N GLU A 66 -11.82 17.16 -9.19
CA GLU A 66 -12.83 16.35 -8.51
C GLU A 66 -12.44 14.87 -8.38
N ASN A 67 -11.49 14.40 -9.21
CA ASN A 67 -10.98 13.03 -9.20
C ASN A 67 -9.52 13.01 -8.74
N LYS A 68 -9.31 12.75 -7.45
CA LYS A 68 -7.97 12.54 -6.89
C LYS A 68 -7.48 11.13 -7.20
N PHE A 69 -6.36 11.05 -7.90
CA PHE A 69 -5.68 9.77 -8.16
C PHE A 69 -4.63 9.52 -7.09
N LEU A 70 -4.64 8.33 -6.50
CA LEU A 70 -3.62 7.88 -5.56
C LEU A 70 -2.27 7.74 -6.28
N GLN A 71 -1.33 8.63 -6.00
CA GLN A 71 0.04 8.54 -6.51
C GLN A 71 0.92 7.73 -5.55
N LEU A 72 1.91 7.02 -6.12
CA LEU A 72 2.87 6.25 -5.32
C LEU A 72 3.71 7.14 -4.40
N SER A 73 4.02 8.36 -4.83
CA SER A 73 4.74 9.36 -4.03
C SER A 73 4.01 9.68 -2.73
N ASP A 74 2.69 9.89 -2.83
CA ASP A 74 1.84 10.30 -1.71
C ASP A 74 1.66 9.14 -0.73
N LEU A 75 1.48 7.92 -1.26
CA LEU A 75 1.42 6.70 -0.46
C LEU A 75 2.73 6.44 0.29
N LYS A 76 3.88 6.64 -0.34
CA LYS A 76 5.19 6.48 0.32
C LYS A 76 5.37 7.48 1.46
N GLN A 77 4.98 8.73 1.25
CA GLN A 77 5.05 9.75 2.31
C GLN A 77 4.14 9.37 3.49
N ALA A 78 2.89 9.00 3.22
CA ALA A 78 1.94 8.58 4.26
C ALA A 78 2.41 7.33 5.03
N LEU A 79 2.99 6.35 4.35
CA LEU A 79 3.53 5.15 5.00
C LEU A 79 4.79 5.44 5.83
N ASN A 80 5.62 6.37 5.40
CA ASN A 80 6.82 6.76 6.13
C ASN A 80 6.50 7.43 7.47
N GLU A 81 5.39 8.17 7.58
CA GLU A 81 4.88 8.70 8.86
C GLU A 81 4.56 7.58 9.85
N GLU A 82 4.02 6.47 9.35
CA GLU A 82 3.74 5.27 10.13
C GLU A 82 4.98 4.36 10.31
N LYS A 83 6.17 4.86 9.96
CA LYS A 83 7.46 4.15 10.00
C LYS A 83 7.51 2.90 9.11
N ILE A 84 6.66 2.83 8.09
CA ILE A 84 6.64 1.76 7.09
C ILE A 84 7.43 2.25 5.87
N LYS A 85 8.58 1.63 5.60
CA LYS A 85 9.42 1.98 4.45
C LYS A 85 9.17 1.03 3.27
N ILE A 86 8.83 1.60 2.12
CA ILE A 86 8.79 0.87 0.85
C ILE A 86 10.04 1.20 0.06
N ASP A 87 10.98 0.26 -0.02
CA ASP A 87 12.19 0.38 -0.83
C ASP A 87 11.93 0.01 -2.30
N ARG A 88 11.00 0.73 -2.93
CA ARG A 88 10.69 0.57 -4.35
C ARG A 88 11.12 1.82 -5.10
N PRO A 89 12.08 1.73 -6.04
CA PRO A 89 12.47 2.89 -6.84
C PRO A 89 11.28 3.39 -7.67
N GLU A 90 11.13 4.70 -7.80
CA GLU A 90 10.03 5.31 -8.57
C GLU A 90 10.17 5.15 -10.07
N PHE A 91 11.37 4.82 -10.54
CA PHE A 91 11.67 4.64 -11.95
C PHE A 91 12.57 3.42 -12.11
N ILE A 92 12.19 2.50 -12.99
CA ILE A 92 13.18 1.62 -13.62
C ILE A 92 13.86 2.51 -14.66
N LEU A 93 15.05 3.03 -14.34
CA LEU A 93 15.93 3.61 -15.35
C LEU A 93 16.19 2.52 -16.39
N GLN A 94 15.46 2.53 -17.50
CA GLN A 94 15.86 1.79 -18.69
C GLN A 94 17.21 2.38 -19.09
N GLN A 95 18.30 1.71 -18.73
CA GLN A 95 19.61 2.03 -19.26
C GLN A 95 19.50 1.91 -20.76
N SER A 96 19.40 3.04 -21.43
CA SER A 96 19.57 3.14 -22.87
C SER A 96 20.99 2.66 -23.14
N GLN A 97 21.10 1.40 -23.59
CA GLN A 97 22.33 0.87 -24.16
C GLN A 97 22.63 1.67 -25.42
N THR A 98 23.28 2.82 -25.26
CA THR A 98 23.93 3.53 -26.35
C THR A 98 25.04 2.62 -26.87
N LYS A 99 24.67 1.76 -27.83
CA LYS A 99 25.62 1.06 -28.68
C LYS A 99 26.42 2.13 -29.43
N ASN A 100 27.57 2.48 -28.87
CA ASN A 100 28.58 3.28 -29.56
C ASN A 100 28.96 2.56 -30.85
N THR A 101 28.42 3.04 -31.97
CA THR A 101 28.84 2.64 -33.32
C THR A 101 30.20 3.26 -33.58
N SER A 102 31.26 2.61 -33.10
CA SER A 102 32.61 2.96 -33.50
C SER A 102 32.81 2.50 -34.96
N ARG A 103 32.45 3.38 -35.89
CA ARG A 103 32.79 3.29 -37.32
C ARG A 103 34.32 3.37 -37.43
N ARG A 104 35.00 2.23 -37.34
CA ARG A 104 36.38 2.12 -37.82
C ARG A 104 36.34 2.13 -39.34
N LYS A 105 36.77 3.22 -39.96
CA LYS A 105 37.29 3.20 -41.33
C LYS A 105 38.77 2.78 -41.25
N PRO A 106 39.19 1.65 -41.83
CA PRO A 106 40.57 1.48 -42.24
C PRO A 106 40.71 1.81 -43.74
N LYS A 107 41.96 2.15 -44.04
CA LYS A 107 42.51 2.78 -45.25
C LYS A 107 42.63 1.80 -46.42
#